data_AF-A0A7J7KQN5-F1
#
_entry.id   AF-A0A7J7KQN5-F1
#
_cell.length_a   1.000
_cell.length_b   1.000
_cell.length_c   1.000
_cell.angle_alpha   90.00
_cell.angle_beta   90.00
_cell.angle_gamma   90.00
#
_symmetry.space_group_name_H-M   'P 1'
#
loop_
_entity.id
_entity.type
_entity.pdbx_description
1 polymer ?
#
loop_
_entity_poly.entity_id
_entity_poly.type
_entity_poly.pdbx_seq_one_letter_code
_entity_poly.pdbx_strand_id
1 'polypeptide(L)' 'MDIQVFFVNRGDMLLFDLSHAMQSVKALKRVIEKNLGIPVSNQVLLMSGGGVVDSDQRVCTYTSGK' A
#
# COMPACT_ATOMS: atom_id res chain seq x y z
N MET A 1 11.65 -2.37 -6.81
CA MET A 1 11.38 -2.69 -5.40
C MET A 1 9.88 -2.67 -5.26
N ASP A 2 9.33 -3.85 -5.11
CA ASP A 2 7.94 -4.14 -5.39
C ASP A 2 7.21 -4.33 -4.07
N ILE A 3 6.01 -3.76 -3.97
CA ILE A 3 5.17 -3.92 -2.78
C ILE A 3 4.06 -4.91 -3.10
N GLN A 4 3.97 -5.95 -2.26
CA GLN A 4 2.87 -6.89 -2.28
C GLN A 4 1.75 -6.40 -1.36
N VAL A 5 0.56 -6.22 -1.92
CA VAL A 5 -0.65 -5.83 -1.19
C VAL A 5 -1.64 -6.99 -1.30
N PHE A 6 -1.98 -7.59 -0.16
CA PHE A 6 -2.99 -8.65 -0.15
C PHE A 6 -4.39 -8.04 -0.07
N PHE A 7 -5.20 -8.27 -1.10
CA PHE A 7 -6.56 -7.75 -1.15
C PHE A 7 -7.54 -8.78 -0.60
N VAL A 8 -7.85 -8.68 0.69
CA VAL A 8 -8.70 -9.63 1.44
C VAL A 8 -10.07 -9.83 0.80
N ASN A 9 -10.68 -8.77 0.25
CA ASN A 9 -12.02 -8.86 -0.31
C ASN A 9 -12.08 -9.75 -1.56
N ARG A 10 -11.02 -9.73 -2.38
CA ARG A 10 -10.93 -10.55 -3.60
C ARG A 10 -10.19 -11.87 -3.36
N GLY A 11 -9.33 -11.93 -2.34
CA GLY A 11 -8.46 -13.06 -2.06
C GLY A 11 -7.19 -13.11 -2.91
N ASP A 12 -6.82 -12.00 -3.56
CA ASP A 12 -5.69 -11.91 -4.48
C ASP A 12 -4.53 -11.08 -3.91
N MET A 13 -3.31 -11.44 -4.32
CA MET A 13 -2.11 -10.66 -4.02
C MET A 13 -1.82 -9.72 -5.19
N LEU A 14 -1.84 -8.41 -4.93
CA LEU A 14 -1.54 -7.37 -5.90
C LEU A 14 -0.07 -6.96 -5.76
N LEU A 15 0.66 -6.94 -6.86
CA LEU A 15 2.03 -6.43 -6.90
C LEU A 15 2.01 -5.01 -7.45
N PHE A 16 2.50 -4.06 -6.67
CA PHE A 16 2.64 -2.67 -7.09
C PHE A 16 4.12 -2.33 -7.24
N ASP A 17 4.49 -1.99 -8.47
CA ASP A 17 5.82 -1.49 -8.78
C ASP A 17 5.91 -0.01 -8.36
N LEU A 18 6.47 0.21 -7.18
CA LEU A 18 6.75 1.53 -6.64
C LEU A 18 8.21 1.90 -6.90
N SER A 19 8.69 1.69 -8.13
CA SER A 19 10.06 1.98 -8.59
C SER A 19 10.61 3.35 -8.13
N HIS A 20 9.75 4.32 -7.78
CA HIS A 20 10.11 5.45 -6.92
C HIS A 20 9.66 5.22 -5.47
N ALA A 21 10.46 4.53 -4.67
CA ALA A 21 10.16 4.23 -3.26
C ALA A 21 9.93 5.50 -2.38
N MET A 22 10.24 6.70 -2.90
CA MET A 22 9.93 8.00 -2.28
C MET A 22 8.45 8.37 -2.21
N GLN A 23 7.56 7.63 -2.87
CA GLN A 23 6.14 7.95 -2.84
C GLN A 23 5.54 7.71 -1.44
N SER A 24 4.62 8.56 -0.99
CA SER A 24 3.95 8.37 0.30
C SER A 24 2.89 7.27 0.21
N VAL A 25 2.47 6.71 1.35
CA VAL A 25 1.35 5.74 1.42
C VAL A 25 0.09 6.29 0.74
N LYS A 26 -0.14 7.61 0.81
CA LYS A 26 -1.21 8.29 0.07
C LYS A 26 -1.15 8.09 -1.45
N ALA A 27 0.04 8.03 -2.04
CA ALA A 27 0.20 7.77 -3.48
C ALA A 27 -0.15 6.32 -3.82
N LEU A 28 0.29 5.35 -3.01
CA LEU A 28 -0.14 3.95 -3.12
C LEU A 28 -1.67 3.84 -3.06
N LYS A 29 -2.31 4.52 -2.10
CA LYS A 29 -3.78 4.53 -2.01
C LYS A 29 -4.44 5.10 -3.26
N ARG A 30 -3.89 6.15 -3.86
CA ARG A 30 -4.41 6.69 -5.14
C ARG A 30 -4.26 5.71 -6.31
N VAL A 31 -3.16 4.95 -6.35
CA VAL A 31 -2.96 3.92 -7.38
C VAL A 31 -3.96 2.78 -7.20
N ILE A 32 -4.22 2.38 -5.96
CA ILE A 32 -5.26 1.41 -5.61
C ILE A 32 -6.65 1.94 -5.99
N GLU A 33 -6.96 3.21 -5.72
CA GLU A 33 -8.22 3.83 -6.12
C GLU A 33 -8.41 3.81 -7.64
N LYS A 34 -7.36 4.13 -8.41
CA LYS A 34 -7.42 4.05 -9.88
C LYS A 34 -7.55 2.62 -10.43
N ASN A 35 -6.88 1.64 -9.82
CA ASN A 35 -6.89 0.26 -10.31
C ASN A 35 -8.13 -0.54 -9.87
N LEU A 36 -8.55 -0.34 -8.62
CA LEU A 36 -9.60 -1.12 -7.96
C LEU A 36 -10.92 -0.35 -7.81
N GLY A 37 -10.91 0.97 -8.01
CA GLY A 37 -12.09 1.82 -7.79
C GLY A 37 -12.44 2.05 -6.32
N ILE A 38 -11.55 1.69 -5.39
CA ILE A 38 -11.81 1.82 -3.95
C ILE A 38 -11.35 3.21 -3.49
N PRO A 39 -12.22 4.05 -2.93
CA PRO A 39 -11.82 5.39 -2.52
C PRO A 39 -10.75 5.34 -1.42
N VAL A 40 -9.77 6.26 -1.45
CA VAL A 40 -8.64 6.32 -0.50
C VAL A 40 -9.09 6.23 0.97
N SER A 41 -10.22 6.85 1.31
CA SER A 41 -10.80 6.85 2.67
C SER A 41 -11.31 5.48 3.13
N ASN A 42 -11.67 4.59 2.20
CA ASN A 42 -12.15 3.24 2.51
C ASN A 42 -11.04 2.19 2.43
N GLN A 43 -9.83 2.59 2.05
CA GLN A 43 -8.69 1.69 1.96
C GLN A 43 -7.98 1.57 3.31
N VAL A 44 -8.07 0.38 3.90
CA VAL A 44 -7.32 0.00 5.10
C VAL A 44 -6.05 -0.73 4.67
N LEU A 45 -4.90 -0.10 4.89
CA LEU A 45 -3.59 -0.70 4.64
C LEU A 45 -3.02 -1.17 5.98
N LEU A 46 -2.68 -2.45 6.03
CA LEU A 46 -2.05 -3.09 7.18
C LEU A 46 -0.64 -3.51 6.80
N MET A 47 0.30 -3.28 7.72
CA MET A 47 1.64 -3.78 7.59
C MET A 47 1.71 -5.22 8.09
N SER A 48 2.50 -6.09 7.44
CA SER A 48 2.83 -7.41 7.99
C SER A 48 3.46 -7.24 9.38
N GLY A 49 2.74 -7.66 10.42
CA GLY A 49 3.07 -7.39 11.82
C GLY A 49 1.97 -6.66 12.62
N GLY A 50 0.87 -6.26 11.97
CA GLY A 50 -0.30 -5.69 12.64
C GLY A 50 -0.22 -4.18 12.93
N GLY A 51 0.81 -3.50 12.42
CA GLY A 51 0.92 -2.04 12.48
C GLY A 51 -0.01 -1.36 11.46
N VAL A 52 -0.75 -0.35 11.91
CA VAL A 52 -1.52 0.53 11.02
C VAL A 52 -0.54 1.44 10.28
N VAL A 53 -0.65 1.46 8.96
CA VAL A 53 0.22 2.27 8.10
C VAL A 53 -0.32 3.70 8.06
N ASP A 54 0.50 4.67 8.47
CA ASP A 54 0.16 6.09 8.40
C ASP A 54 0.19 6.58 6.95
N SER A 55 -0.78 7.41 6.58
CA SER A 55 -0.94 7.85 5.19
C SER A 55 0.12 8.87 4.76
N ASP A 56 0.73 9.57 5.70
CA ASP A 56 1.75 10.59 5.48
C ASP A 56 3.17 10.00 5.46
N GLN A 57 3.36 8.83 6.07
CA GLN A 57 4.64 8.11 6.01
C GLN A 57 4.96 7.61 4.60
N ARG A 58 6.26 7.52 4.33
CA ARG A 58 6.79 6.95 3.09
C ARG A 58 6.66 5.45 3.09
N VAL A 59 6.33 4.87 1.93
CA VAL A 59 6.30 3.40 1.79
C VAL A 59 7.68 2.79 2.07
N CYS A 60 8.78 3.49 1.77
CA CYS A 60 10.15 3.09 2.17
C CYS A 60 10.27 2.71 3.66
N THR A 61 9.65 3.50 4.55
CA THR A 61 9.79 3.31 6.00
C THR A 61 9.22 1.96 6.45
N TYR A 62 8.27 1.45 5.67
CA TYR A 62 7.64 0.16 5.90
C TYR A 62 8.32 -0.98 5.16
N THR A 63 8.92 -0.72 3.99
CA THR A 63 9.71 -1.73 3.27
C THR A 63 11.09 -1.99 3.87
N SER A 64 11.56 -1.15 4.82
CA SER A 64 12.86 -1.30 5.49
C SER A 64 12.84 -2.23 6.71
N GLY A 65 11.76 -2.99 6.91
CA GLY A 65 11.72 -4.05 7.92
C GLY A 65 12.51 -5.28 7.46
N LYS A 66 13.72 -5.43 8.00
CA LYS A 66 14.58 -6.63 8.14
C LYS A 66 14.18 -7.91 7.40
#